data_AF-A0A2V9F9N5-F1
#
_entry.id   AF-A0A2V9F9N5-F1
#
_cell.length_a   1.000
_cell.length_b   1.000
_cell.length_c   1.000
_cell.angle_alpha   90.00
_cell.angle_beta   90.00
_cell.angle_gamma   90.00
#
_symmetry.space_group_name_H-M   'P 1'
#
loop_
_entity.id
_entity.type
_entity.pdbx_description
1 polymer ?
#
loop_
_entity_poly.entity_id
_entity_poly.type
_entity_poly.pdbx_seq_one_letter_code
_entity_poly.pdbx_strand_id
1 'polypeptide(L)'
;MHPSSATSGCSGPSVVTLVKTDHCREHFIQTCYQLLEECADKFKERDQADELACDTRRRSLQEIVDQATTTSLTRDDLSNLERIQLLDIVRWAGDLIGQIRRGPRKLISIPVRLYLESSSQTHAEETSVVEVSQHGTALTSSLPISVGELVKMERMDTGEGVEGIVRWRERRDGAIVHVGIEFYSCNNFWRLL
;
A
#
# COMPACT_ATOMS: atom_id res chain seq x y z
N MET A 1 -38.66 -13.18 5.76
CA MET A 1 -38.65 -12.03 4.82
C MET A 1 -37.20 -11.62 4.66
N HIS A 2 -36.60 -11.87 3.50
CA HIS A 2 -35.26 -11.35 3.21
C HIS A 2 -35.38 -9.87 2.83
N PRO A 3 -34.51 -8.98 3.36
CA PRO A 3 -34.54 -7.57 2.97
C PRO A 3 -34.33 -7.44 1.46
N SER A 4 -34.99 -6.46 0.85
CA SER A 4 -34.79 -6.11 -0.57
C SER A 4 -33.50 -5.32 -0.72
N SER A 5 -32.76 -5.55 -1.81
CA SER A 5 -31.59 -4.75 -2.14
C SER A 5 -31.96 -3.26 -2.28
N ALA A 6 -31.09 -2.37 -1.83
CA ALA A 6 -31.31 -0.92 -1.92
C ALA A 6 -31.12 -0.35 -3.35
N THR A 7 -30.66 -1.17 -4.31
CA THR A 7 -30.43 -0.76 -5.70
C THR A 7 -31.73 -0.66 -6.49
N SER A 8 -31.98 0.49 -7.11
CA SER A 8 -33.20 0.78 -7.89
C SER A 8 -33.37 -0.23 -9.04
N GLY A 9 -34.49 -0.95 -9.06
CA GLY A 9 -34.83 -1.93 -10.10
C GLY A 9 -34.43 -3.38 -9.81
N CYS A 10 -33.74 -3.65 -8.70
CA CYS A 10 -33.41 -5.02 -8.30
C CYS A 10 -34.45 -5.58 -7.33
N SER A 11 -35.12 -6.68 -7.72
CA SER A 11 -36.08 -7.42 -6.87
C SER A 11 -35.44 -8.63 -6.18
N GLY A 12 -34.10 -8.76 -6.27
CA GLY A 12 -33.39 -9.88 -5.67
C GLY A 12 -33.34 -9.79 -4.14
N PRO A 13 -33.26 -10.92 -3.42
CA PRO A 13 -33.01 -10.90 -1.99
C PRO A 13 -31.64 -10.26 -1.73
N SER A 14 -31.57 -9.33 -0.77
CA SER A 14 -30.29 -8.86 -0.24
C SER A 14 -29.59 -10.02 0.46
N VAL A 15 -28.30 -10.18 0.17
CA VAL A 15 -27.47 -11.27 0.69
C VAL A 15 -26.25 -10.72 1.44
N VAL A 16 -25.81 -9.50 1.13
CA VAL A 16 -24.58 -8.90 1.67
C VAL A 16 -24.79 -7.41 1.92
N THR A 17 -24.28 -6.90 3.03
CA THR A 17 -24.24 -5.46 3.32
C THR A 17 -22.81 -4.94 3.08
N LEU A 18 -22.66 -3.91 2.25
CA LEU A 18 -21.39 -3.25 1.94
C LEU A 18 -21.59 -1.73 1.99
N VAL A 19 -20.73 -0.99 2.70
CA VAL A 19 -20.85 0.47 2.88
C VAL A 19 -22.25 0.85 3.37
N LYS A 20 -22.76 0.12 4.38
CA LYS A 20 -24.10 0.30 4.99
C LYS A 20 -25.27 0.15 4.00
N THR A 21 -25.05 -0.44 2.84
CA THR A 21 -26.06 -0.65 1.80
C THR A 21 -26.24 -2.14 1.56
N ASP A 22 -27.50 -2.55 1.43
CA ASP A 22 -27.88 -3.95 1.23
C ASP A 22 -27.89 -4.30 -0.26
N HIS A 23 -27.11 -5.31 -0.65
CA HIS A 23 -26.90 -5.72 -2.04
C HIS A 23 -27.31 -7.18 -2.26
N CYS A 24 -27.89 -7.46 -3.43
CA CYS A 24 -27.93 -8.84 -3.94
C CYS A 24 -26.54 -9.25 -4.46
N ARG A 25 -26.33 -10.54 -4.72
CA ARG A 25 -25.01 -11.08 -5.11
C ARG A 25 -24.39 -10.37 -6.32
N GLU A 26 -25.17 -10.19 -7.39
CA GLU A 26 -24.70 -9.55 -8.62
C GLU A 26 -24.26 -8.11 -8.36
N HIS A 27 -25.10 -7.33 -7.67
CA HIS A 27 -24.78 -5.95 -7.34
C HIS A 27 -23.61 -5.86 -6.35
N PHE A 28 -23.48 -6.81 -5.42
CA PHE A 28 -22.33 -6.87 -4.52
C PHE A 28 -21.03 -7.04 -5.31
N ILE A 29 -20.96 -8.00 -6.23
CA ILE A 29 -19.78 -8.24 -7.07
C ILE A 29 -19.46 -7.01 -7.93
N GLN A 30 -20.46 -6.43 -8.59
CA GLN A 30 -20.29 -5.22 -9.41
C GLN A 30 -19.79 -4.03 -8.59
N THR A 31 -20.39 -3.77 -7.42
CA THR A 31 -19.97 -2.69 -6.52
C THR A 31 -18.55 -2.91 -6.00
N CYS A 32 -18.17 -4.15 -5.66
CA CYS A 32 -16.79 -4.47 -5.30
C CYS A 32 -15.80 -4.08 -6.41
N TYR A 33 -16.05 -4.50 -7.66
CA TYR A 33 -15.17 -4.16 -8.78
C TYR A 33 -15.08 -2.65 -9.00
N GLN A 34 -16.21 -1.93 -8.97
CA GLN A 34 -16.20 -0.47 -9.12
C GLN A 34 -15.34 0.21 -8.03
N LEU A 35 -15.50 -0.19 -6.77
CA LEU A 35 -14.71 0.37 -5.67
C LEU A 35 -13.22 0.04 -5.79
N LEU A 36 -12.87 -1.15 -6.28
CA LEU A 36 -11.49 -1.55 -6.52
C LEU A 36 -10.86 -0.74 -7.66
N GLU A 37 -11.57 -0.50 -8.75
CA GLU A 37 -11.14 0.36 -9.86
C GLU A 37 -10.90 1.80 -9.40
N GLU A 38 -11.87 2.40 -8.69
CA GLU A 38 -11.74 3.75 -8.14
C GLU A 38 -10.56 3.87 -7.16
N CYS A 39 -10.28 2.82 -6.37
CA CYS A 39 -9.12 2.78 -5.51
C CYS A 39 -7.82 2.66 -6.31
N ALA A 40 -7.78 1.76 -7.31
CA ALA A 40 -6.61 1.53 -8.16
C ALA A 40 -6.18 2.79 -8.91
N ASP A 41 -7.13 3.58 -9.42
CA ASP A 41 -6.83 4.83 -10.12
C ASP A 41 -6.20 5.88 -9.20
N LYS A 42 -6.67 5.98 -7.95
CA LYS A 42 -6.09 6.88 -6.93
C LYS A 42 -4.65 6.51 -6.55
N PHE A 43 -4.23 5.25 -6.71
CA PHE A 43 -2.83 4.87 -6.48
C PHE A 43 -1.88 5.31 -7.59
N LYS A 44 -2.36 5.42 -8.83
CA LYS A 44 -1.55 5.89 -9.97
C LYS A 44 -1.10 7.34 -9.75
N GLU A 45 -1.88 8.13 -9.04
CA GLU A 45 -1.61 9.52 -8.69
C GLU A 45 -0.71 9.67 -7.44
N ARG A 46 0.41 8.92 -7.34
CA ARG A 46 1.44 8.99 -6.27
C ARG A 46 0.93 9.60 -4.96
N ASP A 47 -0.04 8.90 -4.38
CA ASP A 47 -1.04 9.44 -3.48
C ASP A 47 -0.49 10.46 -2.46
N GLN A 48 -0.81 11.75 -2.64
CA GLN A 48 -0.55 12.81 -1.65
C GLN A 48 -1.58 12.78 -0.52
N ALA A 49 -2.47 11.77 -0.49
CA ALA A 49 -3.46 11.59 0.56
C ALA A 49 -2.85 11.68 1.96
N ASP A 50 -3.56 12.39 2.83
CA ASP A 50 -3.28 12.38 4.25
C ASP A 50 -3.56 11.01 4.88
N GLU A 51 -3.20 10.89 6.15
CA GLU A 51 -3.35 9.66 6.94
C GLU A 51 -4.81 9.21 7.04
N LEU A 52 -5.74 10.16 7.21
CA LEU A 52 -7.17 9.87 7.34
C LEU A 52 -7.75 9.27 6.05
N ALA A 53 -7.33 9.78 4.90
CA ALA A 53 -7.72 9.26 3.60
C ALA A 53 -7.13 7.85 3.35
N CYS A 54 -5.86 7.62 3.72
CA CYS A 54 -5.25 6.30 3.67
C CYS A 54 -5.99 5.29 4.56
N ASP A 55 -6.30 5.66 5.80
CA ASP A 55 -7.02 4.79 6.75
C ASP A 55 -8.45 4.53 6.34
N THR A 56 -9.13 5.53 5.79
CA THR A 56 -10.49 5.36 5.26
C THR A 56 -10.48 4.38 4.10
N ARG A 57 -9.53 4.52 3.17
CA ARG A 57 -9.39 3.58 2.05
C ARG A 57 -9.07 2.17 2.52
N ARG A 58 -8.17 2.02 3.50
CA ARG A 58 -7.81 0.73 4.09
C ARG A 58 -9.02 0.06 4.72
N ARG A 59 -9.82 0.80 5.50
CA ARG A 59 -11.06 0.29 6.10
C ARG A 59 -12.06 -0.16 5.04
N SER A 60 -12.27 0.62 3.98
CA SER A 60 -13.18 0.24 2.89
C SER A 60 -12.72 -1.02 2.14
N LEU A 61 -11.43 -1.14 1.82
CA LEU A 61 -10.90 -2.36 1.18
C LEU A 61 -10.97 -3.57 2.12
N GLN A 62 -10.74 -3.39 3.42
CA GLN A 62 -10.87 -4.47 4.41
C GLN A 62 -12.32 -4.97 4.50
N GLU A 63 -13.30 -4.06 4.47
CA GLU A 63 -14.72 -4.43 4.42
C GLU A 63 -15.03 -5.29 3.18
N ILE A 64 -14.48 -4.93 2.01
CA ILE A 64 -14.63 -5.73 0.78
C ILE A 64 -14.04 -7.14 0.97
N VAL A 65 -12.83 -7.25 1.53
CA VAL A 65 -12.18 -8.55 1.81
C VAL A 65 -13.06 -9.39 2.74
N ASP A 66 -13.51 -8.82 3.85
CA ASP A 66 -14.28 -9.52 4.87
C ASP A 66 -15.62 -10.02 4.32
N GLN A 67 -16.34 -9.16 3.58
CA GLN A 67 -17.63 -9.52 2.99
C GLN A 67 -17.49 -10.53 1.84
N ALA A 68 -16.50 -10.37 0.96
CA ALA A 68 -16.28 -11.30 -0.15
C ALA A 68 -15.81 -12.68 0.35
N THR A 69 -14.96 -12.71 1.38
CA THR A 69 -14.52 -13.95 2.04
C THR A 69 -15.68 -14.63 2.76
N THR A 70 -16.48 -13.89 3.54
CA THR A 70 -17.64 -14.46 4.22
C THR A 70 -18.64 -15.02 3.22
N THR A 71 -18.91 -14.30 2.13
CA THR A 71 -19.83 -14.75 1.07
C THR A 71 -19.30 -16.01 0.38
N SER A 72 -18.01 -16.08 0.07
CA SER A 72 -17.43 -17.24 -0.62
C SER A 72 -17.41 -18.51 0.22
N LEU A 73 -17.28 -18.38 1.55
CA LEU A 73 -17.20 -19.51 2.48
C LEU A 73 -18.56 -19.99 3.02
N THR A 74 -19.56 -19.11 3.13
CA THR A 74 -20.84 -19.43 3.79
C THR A 74 -21.96 -19.78 2.80
N ARG A 75 -21.74 -19.60 1.49
CA ARG A 75 -22.76 -19.80 0.46
C ARG A 75 -22.50 -21.05 -0.36
N ASP A 76 -23.34 -22.06 -0.13
CA ASP A 76 -23.29 -23.33 -0.85
C ASP A 76 -23.84 -23.23 -2.29
N ASP A 77 -24.65 -22.20 -2.57
CA ASP A 77 -25.39 -21.99 -3.83
C ASP A 77 -24.69 -21.07 -4.84
N LEU A 78 -23.39 -20.83 -4.66
CA LEU A 78 -22.60 -20.05 -5.60
C LEU A 78 -22.27 -20.85 -6.86
N SER A 79 -22.47 -20.23 -8.02
CA SER A 79 -21.90 -20.72 -9.26
C SER A 79 -20.37 -20.68 -9.23
N ASN A 80 -19.73 -21.51 -10.06
CA ASN A 80 -18.27 -21.48 -10.20
C ASN A 80 -17.76 -20.10 -10.63
N LEU A 81 -18.53 -19.38 -11.46
CA LEU A 81 -18.18 -18.03 -11.90
C LEU A 81 -18.18 -17.05 -10.71
N GLU A 82 -19.25 -17.04 -9.91
CA GLU A 82 -19.35 -16.17 -8.72
C GLU A 82 -18.22 -16.47 -7.71
N ARG A 83 -17.88 -17.75 -7.50
CA ARG A 83 -16.75 -18.12 -6.61
C ARG A 83 -15.43 -17.56 -7.11
N ILE A 84 -15.15 -17.66 -8.41
CA ILE A 84 -13.93 -17.13 -9.02
C ILE A 84 -13.89 -15.61 -8.86
N GLN A 85 -15.00 -14.90 -9.12
CA GLN A 85 -15.08 -13.45 -8.96
C GLN A 85 -14.85 -13.01 -7.51
N LEU A 86 -15.42 -13.70 -6.53
CA LEU A 86 -15.21 -13.38 -5.12
C LEU A 86 -13.74 -13.58 -4.69
N LEU A 87 -13.09 -14.65 -5.16
CA LEU A 87 -11.66 -14.89 -4.88
C LEU A 87 -10.77 -13.84 -5.55
N ASP A 88 -11.11 -13.44 -6.78
CA ASP A 88 -10.44 -12.36 -7.49
C ASP A 88 -10.56 -11.02 -6.76
N ILE A 89 -11.77 -10.69 -6.28
CA ILE A 89 -12.03 -9.50 -5.45
C ILE A 89 -11.16 -9.52 -4.18
N VAL A 90 -11.14 -10.64 -3.44
CA VAL A 90 -10.34 -10.77 -2.20
C VAL A 90 -8.86 -10.55 -2.49
N ARG A 91 -8.35 -11.18 -3.55
CA ARG A 91 -6.95 -11.02 -3.96
C ARG A 91 -6.64 -9.57 -4.33
N TRP A 92 -7.43 -8.96 -5.21
CA TRP A 92 -7.17 -7.61 -5.69
C TRP A 92 -7.28 -6.58 -4.56
N ALA A 93 -8.28 -6.69 -3.68
CA ALA A 93 -8.40 -5.85 -2.50
C ALA A 93 -7.17 -5.97 -1.60
N GLY A 94 -6.66 -7.19 -1.37
CA GLY A 94 -5.42 -7.42 -0.62
C GLY A 94 -4.19 -6.76 -1.26
N ASP A 95 -4.04 -6.89 -2.57
CA ASP A 95 -2.96 -6.23 -3.32
C ASP A 95 -3.03 -4.70 -3.22
N LEU A 96 -4.24 -4.12 -3.24
CA LEU A 96 -4.45 -2.67 -3.06
C LEU A 96 -4.20 -2.22 -1.62
N ILE A 97 -4.60 -3.00 -0.61
CA ILE A 97 -4.29 -2.70 0.80
C ILE A 97 -2.78 -2.62 1.01
N GLY A 98 -2.03 -3.55 0.41
CA GLY A 98 -0.56 -3.56 0.43
C GLY A 98 0.08 -2.32 -0.21
N GLN A 99 -0.63 -1.64 -1.11
CA GLN A 99 -0.18 -0.40 -1.75
C GLN A 99 -0.51 0.86 -0.93
N ILE A 100 -1.43 0.80 0.04
CA ILE A 100 -1.72 1.93 0.93
C ILE A 100 -0.54 2.20 1.84
N ARG A 101 -0.10 3.47 1.87
CA ARG A 101 0.93 3.96 2.79
C ARG A 101 0.56 3.58 4.24
N ARG A 102 1.54 3.06 4.99
CA ARG A 102 1.37 2.64 6.40
C ARG A 102 1.40 3.80 7.40
N GLY A 103 1.51 5.04 6.93
CA GLY A 103 1.56 6.22 7.76
C GLY A 103 1.96 7.46 6.97
N PRO A 104 1.92 8.64 7.61
CA PRO A 104 2.26 9.90 6.96
C PRO A 104 3.73 9.95 6.55
N ARG A 105 3.98 10.73 5.50
CA ARG A 105 5.32 11.06 5.02
C ARG A 105 5.56 12.55 5.16
N LYS A 106 6.66 12.92 5.81
CA LYS A 106 7.05 14.31 6.02
C LYS A 106 8.20 14.65 5.07
N LEU A 107 8.05 15.73 4.31
CA LEU A 107 9.16 16.29 3.53
C LEU A 107 10.12 16.99 4.48
N ILE A 108 11.31 16.45 4.61
CA ILE A 108 12.35 16.97 5.49
C ILE A 108 13.71 16.65 4.88
N SER A 109 14.69 17.54 5.10
CA SER A 109 16.08 17.33 4.72
C SER A 109 16.89 16.97 5.95
N ILE A 110 17.29 15.70 6.07
CA ILE A 110 18.20 15.20 7.10
C ILE A 110 19.44 14.64 6.40
N PRO A 111 20.65 15.12 6.70
CA PRO A 111 21.89 14.57 6.16
C PRO A 111 22.11 13.13 6.65
N VAL A 112 22.43 12.25 5.71
CA VAL A 112 22.67 10.83 5.95
C VAL A 112 23.89 10.35 5.17
N ARG A 113 24.57 9.33 5.70
CA ARG A 113 25.53 8.55 4.95
C ARG A 113 24.90 7.20 4.60
N LEU A 114 24.78 6.92 3.31
CA LEU A 114 24.27 5.67 2.77
C LEU A 114 25.43 4.75 2.45
N TYR A 115 25.34 3.49 2.88
CA TYR A 115 26.34 2.46 2.63
C TYR A 115 25.71 1.34 1.81
N LEU A 116 26.40 0.98 0.73
CA LEU A 116 26.10 -0.18 -0.09
C LEU A 116 27.24 -1.19 0.04
N GLU A 117 26.95 -2.34 0.64
CA GLU A 117 27.91 -3.42 0.83
C GLU A 117 27.79 -4.42 -0.31
N SER A 118 28.88 -4.61 -1.05
CA SER A 118 29.05 -5.72 -1.99
C SER A 118 30.05 -6.73 -1.42
N SER A 119 30.14 -7.91 -2.04
CA SER A 119 31.07 -8.97 -1.61
C SER A 119 32.55 -8.57 -1.64
N SER A 120 32.91 -7.53 -2.40
CA SER A 120 34.28 -7.08 -2.60
C SER A 120 34.55 -5.64 -2.16
N GLN A 121 33.51 -4.81 -2.02
CA GLN A 121 33.66 -3.38 -1.75
C GLN A 121 32.46 -2.80 -1.00
N THR A 122 32.73 -1.92 -0.05
CA THR A 122 31.71 -1.04 0.56
C THR A 122 31.78 0.32 -0.11
N HIS A 123 30.70 0.75 -0.72
CA HIS A 123 30.54 2.10 -1.24
C HIS A 123 29.77 2.94 -0.22
N ALA A 124 30.20 4.18 -0.01
CA ALA A 124 29.51 5.13 0.85
C ALA A 124 29.23 6.42 0.10
N GLU A 125 28.05 6.99 0.31
CA GLU A 125 27.64 8.28 -0.26
C GLU A 125 27.01 9.13 0.85
N GLU A 126 27.42 10.39 0.94
CA GLU A 126 26.73 11.38 1.77
C GLU A 126 25.65 12.08 0.95
N THR A 127 24.44 12.11 1.48
CA THR A 127 23.26 12.67 0.81
C THR A 127 22.28 13.21 1.84
N SER A 128 21.11 13.67 1.40
CA SER A 128 20.01 14.05 2.28
C SER A 128 18.76 13.28 1.91
N VAL A 129 18.01 12.89 2.94
CA VAL A 129 16.64 12.41 2.71
C VAL A 129 15.77 13.55 2.19
N VAL A 130 14.78 13.20 1.39
CA VAL A 130 13.79 14.15 0.85
C VAL A 130 12.41 13.96 1.46
N GLU A 131 12.13 12.74 1.95
CA GLU A 131 10.85 12.34 2.51
C GLU A 131 11.09 11.24 3.56
N VAL A 132 10.50 11.34 4.74
CA VAL A 132 10.61 10.34 5.81
C VAL A 132 9.24 9.85 6.27
N SER A 133 9.16 8.59 6.68
CA SER A 133 8.03 8.02 7.43
C SER A 133 8.56 7.18 8.58
N GLN A 134 7.68 6.82 9.50
CA GLN A 134 7.98 5.87 10.56
C GLN A 134 8.69 4.58 10.08
N HIS A 135 8.39 4.14 8.85
CA HIS A 135 8.84 2.85 8.29
C HIS A 135 9.95 2.96 7.24
N GLY A 136 10.45 4.16 6.93
CA GLY A 136 11.37 4.30 5.82
C GLY A 136 11.63 5.73 5.38
N THR A 137 12.26 5.87 4.22
CA THR A 137 12.65 7.16 3.66
C THR A 137 12.76 7.12 2.16
N ALA A 138 12.67 8.28 1.52
CA ALA A 138 13.16 8.51 0.18
C ALA A 138 14.36 9.46 0.21
N LEU A 139 15.32 9.24 -0.68
CA LEU A 139 16.50 10.07 -0.85
C LEU A 139 16.96 10.07 -2.32
N THR A 140 17.91 10.93 -2.65
CA THR A 140 18.63 10.88 -3.93
C THR A 140 19.98 10.20 -3.73
N SER A 141 20.36 9.31 -4.65
CA SER A 141 21.65 8.62 -4.60
C SER A 141 22.23 8.45 -6.01
N SER A 142 23.56 8.51 -6.09
CA SER A 142 24.36 8.19 -7.27
C SER A 142 24.92 6.76 -7.23
N LEU A 143 24.81 6.07 -6.10
CA LEU A 143 25.21 4.66 -5.97
C LEU A 143 24.42 3.76 -6.92
N PRO A 144 25.02 2.66 -7.43
CA PRO A 144 24.40 1.75 -8.40
C PRO A 144 23.37 0.79 -7.75
N ILE A 145 22.43 1.35 -6.99
CA ILE A 145 21.50 0.61 -6.15
C ILE A 145 20.38 -0.05 -6.97
N SER A 146 20.05 -1.30 -6.66
CA SER A 146 18.96 -2.07 -7.24
C SER A 146 17.80 -2.29 -6.28
N VAL A 147 16.59 -2.50 -6.83
CA VAL A 147 15.42 -2.87 -6.01
C VAL A 147 15.66 -4.24 -5.39
N GLY A 148 15.37 -4.37 -4.10
CA GLY A 148 15.62 -5.58 -3.31
C GLY A 148 16.97 -5.61 -2.59
N GLU A 149 17.85 -4.64 -2.88
CA GLU A 149 19.18 -4.57 -2.27
C GLU A 149 19.11 -4.08 -0.81
N LEU A 150 19.98 -4.64 0.04
CA LEU A 150 20.13 -4.22 1.43
C LEU A 150 21.10 -3.05 1.51
N VAL A 151 20.71 -2.03 2.27
CA VAL A 151 21.50 -0.82 2.48
C VAL A 151 21.59 -0.52 3.97
N LYS A 152 22.72 0.03 4.40
CA LYS A 152 22.85 0.63 5.74
C LYS A 152 22.83 2.13 5.58
N MET A 153 22.24 2.83 6.54
CA MET A 153 22.17 4.27 6.54
C MET A 153 22.46 4.80 7.92
N GLU A 154 23.29 5.83 8.00
CA GLU A 154 23.63 6.52 9.23
C GLU A 154 23.13 7.95 9.16
N ARG A 155 22.45 8.38 10.22
CA ARG A 155 22.10 9.78 10.43
C ARG A 155 23.31 10.57 10.86
N MET A 156 23.71 11.57 10.09
CA MET A 156 24.91 12.35 10.41
C MET A 156 24.71 13.31 11.59
N ASP A 157 23.46 13.64 11.92
CA ASP A 157 23.12 14.52 13.04
C ASP A 157 23.18 13.83 14.42
N THR A 158 23.05 12.50 14.45
CA THR A 158 22.92 11.71 15.68
C THR A 158 23.91 10.55 15.75
N GLY A 159 24.50 10.14 14.63
CA GLY A 159 25.33 8.94 14.50
C GLY A 159 24.54 7.63 14.52
N GLU A 160 23.20 7.67 14.57
CA GLU A 160 22.38 6.47 14.61
C GLU A 160 22.33 5.78 13.26
N GLY A 161 22.51 4.45 13.27
CA GLY A 161 22.44 3.60 12.09
C GLY A 161 21.11 2.84 11.97
N VAL A 162 20.68 2.59 10.75
CA VAL A 162 19.55 1.71 10.41
C VAL A 162 19.87 0.90 9.17
N GLU A 163 19.28 -0.29 9.08
CA GLU A 163 19.32 -1.09 7.86
C GLU A 163 17.96 -1.08 7.18
N GLY A 164 17.98 -1.14 5.86
CA GLY A 164 16.77 -1.15 5.07
C GLY A 164 16.92 -1.88 3.75
N ILE A 165 15.79 -2.12 3.11
CA ILE A 165 15.69 -2.71 1.78
C ILE A 165 15.18 -1.66 0.80
N VAL A 166 15.79 -1.64 -0.37
CA VAL A 166 15.38 -0.74 -1.46
C VAL A 166 14.09 -1.28 -2.07
N ARG A 167 13.01 -0.49 -2.01
CA ARG A 167 11.68 -0.88 -2.51
C ARG A 167 11.35 -0.33 -3.88
N TRP A 168 11.89 0.83 -4.22
CA TRP A 168 11.72 1.40 -5.53
C TRP A 168 12.89 2.31 -5.87
N ARG A 169 13.11 2.51 -7.17
CA ARG A 169 14.04 3.50 -7.70
C ARG A 169 13.43 4.19 -8.91
N GLU A 170 13.68 5.47 -9.06
CA GLU A 170 13.25 6.28 -10.21
C GLU A 170 14.42 7.12 -10.68
N ARG A 171 14.69 7.12 -11.99
CA ARG A 171 15.66 8.05 -12.59
C ARG A 171 14.95 9.36 -12.92
N ARG A 172 15.47 10.47 -12.39
CA ARG A 172 15.12 11.83 -12.84
C ARG A 172 16.36 12.50 -13.41
N ASP A 173 16.16 13.26 -14.49
CA ASP A 173 17.19 14.11 -15.11
C ASP A 173 18.51 13.38 -15.43
N GLY A 174 18.42 12.15 -15.92
CA GLY A 174 19.53 11.38 -16.50
C GLY A 174 20.57 10.83 -15.51
N ALA A 175 20.75 11.43 -14.34
CA ALA A 175 21.79 11.03 -13.38
C ALA A 175 21.30 10.80 -11.94
N ILE A 176 20.24 11.48 -11.50
CA ILE A 176 19.79 11.42 -10.11
C ILE A 176 18.80 10.27 -9.95
N VAL A 177 19.15 9.30 -9.12
CA VAL A 177 18.26 8.20 -8.77
C VAL A 177 17.56 8.55 -7.46
N HIS A 178 16.25 8.74 -7.50
CA HIS A 178 15.43 8.72 -6.30
C HIS A 178 15.24 7.28 -5.85
N VAL A 179 15.53 7.01 -4.60
CA VAL A 179 15.47 5.67 -4.01
C VAL A 179 14.54 5.72 -2.80
N GLY A 180 13.61 4.77 -2.74
CA GLY A 180 12.80 4.52 -1.55
C GLY A 180 13.31 3.32 -0.78
N ILE A 181 13.57 3.51 0.51
CA ILE A 181 14.12 2.51 1.42
C ILE A 181 13.08 2.24 2.51
N GLU A 182 12.80 0.96 2.75
CA GLU A 182 11.99 0.48 3.89
C GLU A 182 12.92 -0.07 4.98
N PHE A 183 12.68 0.33 6.23
CA PHE A 183 13.41 -0.21 7.38
C PHE A 183 12.72 -1.47 7.90
N TYR A 184 13.52 -2.50 8.25
CA TYR A 184 13.01 -3.74 8.83
C TYR A 184 13.39 -3.92 10.31
N SER A 185 14.39 -3.19 10.81
CA SER A 185 14.91 -3.32 12.18
C SER A 185 14.48 -2.21 13.14
N CYS A 186 13.74 -1.19 12.66
CA CYS A 186 13.36 -0.04 13.46
C CYS A 186 11.93 0.43 13.18
N ASN A 187 11.14 0.61 14.24
CA ASN A 187 9.78 1.11 14.16
C ASN A 187 9.67 2.63 14.14
N ASN A 188 10.72 3.42 14.45
CA ASN A 188 10.65 4.89 14.36
C ASN A 188 12.04 5.53 14.35
N PHE A 189 12.84 5.20 13.33
CA PHE A 189 14.24 5.67 13.22
C PHE A 189 14.37 7.20 13.23
N TRP A 190 13.37 7.87 12.65
CA TRP A 190 13.35 9.33 12.54
C TRP A 190 12.82 10.04 13.78
N ARG A 191 12.33 9.30 14.79
CA ARG A 191 11.67 9.83 15.99
C ARG A 191 10.52 10.79 15.64
N LEU A 192 9.74 10.42 14.62
CA LEU A 192 8.53 11.15 14.25
C LEU A 192 7.49 10.94 15.35
N LEU A 193 6.95 12.05 15.88
CA LEU A 193 5.68 12.03 16.59
C LEU A 193 4.55 11.75 15.61
#